data_AF-A0A7C5XU17-F1
#
_entry.id   AF-A0A7C5XU17-F1
#
_cell.length_a   1.000
_cell.length_b   1.000
_cell.length_c   1.000
_cell.angle_alpha   90.00
_cell.angle_beta   90.00
_cell.angle_gamma   90.00
#
_symmetry.space_group_name_H-M   'P 1'
#
loop_
_entity.id
_entity.type
_entity.pdbx_description
1 polymer ?
#
loop_
_entity_poly.entity_id
_entity_poly.type
_entity_poly.pdbx_seq_one_letter_code
_entity_poly.pdbx_strand_id
1 'polypeptide(L)'
;MSAEPAKAAAAGRAAARAARRAAAQPPEIEQELYARRRKIYPRQVHGTFARLRLAGVLVLLGIYYLLPWVPWEGRQAVLFDLPARKFYIFDLVFWPQDFFYLALLLILAAYALFFFTTLAGRLWCGYACPQTVWTEVFMWIERKVEGDRMQRMKLDQAPWDARKIRIKAVKHTLWALLALWTGFTFVGYFTPITELWDKALALSTGPWETFWILFYGFATWGNAGFMREQVCIYM
;
A
#
# COMPACT_ATOMS: atom_id res chain seq x y z
N MET A 1 32.33 -31.33 60.67
CA MET A 1 31.65 -32.16 59.64
C MET A 1 30.21 -31.69 59.51
N SER A 2 29.63 -31.70 58.28
CA SER A 2 28.19 -31.48 57.95
C SER A 2 27.77 -30.19 57.20
N ALA A 3 28.65 -29.49 56.45
CA ALA A 3 28.23 -28.39 55.56
C ALA A 3 28.31 -28.69 54.04
N GLU A 4 28.90 -29.83 53.66
CA GLU A 4 29.15 -30.20 52.25
C GLU A 4 27.92 -30.68 51.45
N PRO A 5 26.93 -31.42 52.00
CA PRO A 5 25.85 -31.98 51.19
C PRO A 5 24.82 -30.93 50.72
N ALA A 6 24.72 -29.79 51.42
CA ALA A 6 23.78 -28.73 51.09
C ALA A 6 24.19 -27.92 49.85
N LYS A 7 25.50 -27.68 49.65
CA LYS A 7 26.03 -26.99 48.46
C LYS A 7 25.88 -27.81 47.18
N ALA A 8 26.11 -29.12 47.26
CA ALA A 8 25.93 -30.03 46.13
C ALA A 8 24.45 -30.11 45.69
N ALA A 9 23.52 -30.16 46.64
CA ALA A 9 22.08 -30.15 46.36
C ALA A 9 21.60 -28.82 45.75
N ALA A 10 22.15 -27.68 46.19
CA ALA A 10 21.83 -26.37 45.62
C ALA A 10 22.35 -26.21 44.18
N ALA A 11 23.56 -26.71 43.90
CA ALA A 11 24.13 -26.73 42.55
C ALA A 11 23.32 -27.63 41.60
N GLY A 12 22.88 -28.80 42.06
CA GLY A 12 22.01 -29.70 41.28
C GLY A 12 20.65 -29.08 40.96
N ARG A 13 20.04 -28.34 41.91
CA ARG A 13 18.79 -27.61 41.68
C ARG A 13 18.97 -26.44 40.72
N ALA A 14 20.10 -25.73 40.77
CA ALA A 14 20.41 -24.66 39.84
C ALA A 14 20.61 -25.19 38.40
N ALA A 15 21.32 -26.31 38.25
CA ALA A 15 21.52 -26.97 36.96
C ALA A 15 20.19 -27.50 36.37
N ALA A 16 19.34 -28.12 37.19
CA ALA A 16 18.02 -28.58 36.77
C ALA A 16 17.09 -27.42 36.37
N ARG A 17 17.20 -26.26 37.03
CA ARG A 17 16.43 -25.05 36.70
C ARG A 17 16.95 -24.38 35.42
N ALA A 18 18.26 -24.42 35.17
CA ALA A 18 18.86 -23.98 33.92
C ALA A 18 18.46 -24.88 32.74
N ALA A 19 18.47 -26.19 32.92
CA ALA A 19 18.02 -27.16 31.92
C ALA A 19 16.52 -27.00 31.58
N ARG A 20 15.66 -26.78 32.59
CA ARG A 20 14.24 -26.45 32.36
C ARG A 20 14.04 -25.11 31.64
N ARG A 21 14.90 -24.12 31.86
CA ARG A 21 14.86 -22.84 31.11
C ARG A 21 15.34 -22.98 29.68
N ALA A 22 16.28 -23.87 29.41
CA ALA A 22 16.73 -24.17 28.05
C ALA A 22 15.65 -24.95 27.26
N ALA A 23 14.97 -25.91 27.92
CA ALA A 23 13.87 -26.67 27.32
C ALA A 23 12.57 -25.88 27.15
N ALA A 24 12.41 -24.75 27.86
CA ALA A 24 11.25 -23.86 27.77
C ALA A 24 11.44 -22.70 26.79
N GLN A 25 12.60 -22.62 26.11
CA GLN A 25 12.75 -21.67 25.01
C GLN A 25 12.04 -22.25 23.78
N PRO A 26 11.05 -21.54 23.20
CA PRO A 26 10.44 -21.98 21.96
C PRO A 26 11.53 -22.13 20.90
N PRO A 27 11.44 -23.14 20.01
CA PRO A 27 12.45 -23.39 18.99
C PRO A 27 12.78 -22.10 18.22
N GLU A 28 14.05 -21.87 17.86
CA GLU A 28 14.50 -20.65 17.15
C GLU A 28 13.59 -20.26 15.98
N ILE A 29 13.01 -21.25 15.31
CA ILE A 29 12.04 -21.10 14.22
C ILE A 29 10.78 -20.34 14.67
N GLU A 30 10.20 -20.65 15.84
CA GLU A 30 9.07 -19.88 16.38
C GLU A 30 9.49 -18.44 16.73
N GLN A 31 10.71 -18.22 17.21
CA GLN A 31 11.20 -16.87 17.51
C GLN A 31 11.42 -16.03 16.25
N GLU A 32 11.83 -16.62 15.12
CA GLU A 32 11.87 -15.95 13.82
C GLU A 32 10.47 -15.62 13.28
N LEU A 33 9.48 -16.50 13.45
CA LEU A 33 8.08 -16.26 13.09
C LEU A 33 7.46 -15.08 13.87
N TYR A 34 7.88 -14.85 15.12
CA TYR A 34 7.43 -13.73 15.95
C TYR A 34 8.41 -12.54 15.99
N ALA A 35 9.50 -12.56 15.22
CA ALA A 35 10.49 -11.48 15.25
C ALA A 35 9.89 -10.16 14.76
N ARG A 36 10.00 -9.11 15.58
CA ARG A 36 9.56 -7.76 15.22
C ARG A 36 10.30 -7.31 13.96
N ARG A 37 9.54 -7.11 12.88
CA ARG A 37 10.05 -6.73 11.56
C ARG A 37 11.05 -5.56 11.65
N ARG A 38 12.24 -5.76 11.06
CA ARG A 38 13.19 -4.66 10.82
C ARG A 38 12.71 -3.81 9.65
N LYS A 39 12.63 -2.49 9.86
CA LYS A 39 12.30 -1.53 8.80
C LYS A 39 13.39 -1.56 7.73
N ILE A 40 13.02 -1.88 6.49
CA ILE A 40 13.92 -1.88 5.34
C ILE A 40 14.01 -0.47 4.76
N TYR A 41 15.23 -0.01 4.48
CA TYR A 41 15.47 1.28 3.82
C TYR A 41 15.93 1.02 2.38
N PRO A 42 15.00 0.99 1.39
CA PRO A 42 15.36 0.74 0.01
C PRO A 42 16.24 1.88 -0.52
N ARG A 43 17.32 1.50 -1.22
CA ARG A 43 18.22 2.42 -1.93
C ARG A 43 17.58 2.80 -3.26
N GLN A 44 17.80 4.04 -3.72
CA GLN A 44 17.37 4.44 -5.05
C GLN A 44 18.20 3.71 -6.12
N VAL A 45 17.52 3.24 -7.17
CA VAL A 45 18.14 2.57 -8.32
C VAL A 45 18.03 3.49 -9.53
N HIS A 46 19.09 3.57 -10.33
CA HIS A 46 19.15 4.34 -11.56
C HIS A 46 19.40 3.40 -12.75
N GLY A 47 18.86 3.75 -13.92
CA GLY A 47 18.99 2.95 -15.14
C GLY A 47 17.76 3.04 -16.03
N THR A 48 17.81 2.38 -17.18
CA THR A 48 16.70 2.30 -18.14
C THR A 48 15.46 1.66 -17.52
N PHE A 49 15.62 0.52 -16.86
CA PHE A 49 14.53 -0.18 -16.17
C PHE A 49 13.89 0.63 -15.04
N ALA A 50 14.68 1.40 -14.29
CA ALA A 50 14.15 2.31 -13.28
C ALA A 50 13.34 3.46 -13.90
N ARG A 51 13.76 3.98 -15.06
CA ARG A 51 13.01 4.99 -15.81
C ARG A 51 11.72 4.43 -16.40
N LEU A 52 11.74 3.20 -16.92
CA LEU A 52 10.55 2.51 -17.42
C LEU A 52 9.53 2.28 -16.30
N ARG A 53 9.98 1.90 -15.10
CA ARG A 53 9.10 1.79 -13.94
C ARG A 53 8.47 3.13 -13.59
N LEU A 54 9.26 4.20 -13.55
CA LEU A 54 8.73 5.54 -13.29
C LEU A 54 7.74 5.98 -14.37
N ALA A 55 8.01 5.70 -15.64
CA ALA A 55 7.09 5.97 -16.74
C ALA A 55 5.77 5.20 -16.55
N GLY A 56 5.84 3.91 -16.19
CA GLY A 56 4.65 3.11 -15.87
C GLY A 56 3.83 3.70 -14.72
N VAL A 57 4.49 4.11 -13.62
CA VAL A 57 3.85 4.78 -12.49
C VAL A 57 3.14 6.06 -12.93
N LEU A 58 3.82 6.90 -13.72
CA LEU A 58 3.25 8.17 -14.20
C LEU A 58 2.08 7.96 -15.16
N VAL A 59 2.18 7.00 -16.08
CA VAL A 59 1.11 6.69 -17.04
C VAL A 59 -0.10 6.11 -16.33
N LEU A 60 0.09 5.12 -15.44
CA LEU A 60 -1.02 4.47 -14.73
C LEU A 60 -1.73 5.42 -13.77
N LEU A 61 -0.98 6.19 -12.99
CA LEU A 61 -1.59 7.22 -12.12
C LEU A 61 -2.18 8.37 -12.93
N GLY A 62 -1.55 8.76 -14.03
CA GLY A 62 -2.08 9.78 -14.94
C GLY A 62 -3.43 9.37 -15.50
N ILE A 63 -3.55 8.15 -16.03
CA ILE A 63 -4.82 7.60 -16.49
C ILE A 63 -5.82 7.56 -15.34
N TYR A 64 -5.44 7.02 -14.18
CA TYR A 64 -6.34 6.91 -13.02
C TYR A 64 -6.87 8.27 -12.54
N TYR A 65 -6.02 9.30 -12.46
CA TYR A 65 -6.43 10.62 -11.97
C TYR A 65 -7.13 11.47 -13.01
N LEU A 66 -6.80 11.33 -14.30
CA LEU A 66 -7.32 12.20 -15.35
C LEU A 66 -8.60 11.65 -16.00
N LEU A 67 -8.72 10.33 -16.12
CA LEU A 67 -9.84 9.68 -16.81
C LEU A 67 -11.23 10.12 -16.30
N PRO A 68 -11.49 10.26 -14.98
CA PRO A 68 -12.81 10.72 -14.54
C PRO A 68 -13.08 12.19 -14.88
N TRP A 69 -12.06 13.01 -15.15
CA TRP A 69 -12.23 14.42 -15.53
C TRP A 69 -12.49 14.62 -17.02
N VAL A 70 -12.33 13.58 -17.85
CA VAL A 70 -12.52 13.69 -19.29
C VAL A 70 -14.02 13.74 -19.60
N PRO A 71 -14.55 14.85 -20.14
CA PRO A 71 -15.92 14.88 -20.65
C PRO A 71 -15.99 14.12 -21.98
N TRP A 72 -17.09 13.42 -22.20
CA TRP A 72 -17.37 12.64 -23.39
C TRP A 72 -18.87 12.73 -23.70
N GLU A 73 -19.24 13.33 -24.83
CA GLU A 73 -20.63 13.43 -25.30
C GLU A 73 -21.63 13.94 -24.23
N GLY A 74 -21.22 14.99 -23.49
CA GLY A 74 -22.06 15.62 -22.45
C GLY A 74 -22.13 14.89 -21.11
N ARG A 75 -21.36 13.81 -20.92
CA ARG A 75 -21.21 13.07 -19.65
C ARG A 75 -19.75 12.78 -19.34
N GLN A 76 -19.47 12.20 -18.18
CA GLN A 76 -18.12 11.73 -17.84
C GLN A 76 -17.74 10.51 -18.69
N ALA A 77 -16.50 10.47 -19.20
CA ALA A 77 -16.01 9.42 -20.10
C ALA A 77 -16.11 8.01 -19.48
N VAL A 78 -15.69 7.85 -18.23
CA VAL A 78 -15.84 6.60 -17.49
C VAL A 78 -16.63 6.86 -16.22
N LEU A 79 -17.85 6.35 -16.17
CA LEU A 79 -18.78 6.54 -15.05
C LEU A 79 -19.50 5.22 -14.74
N PHE A 80 -19.42 4.80 -13.49
CA PHE A 80 -20.08 3.61 -12.98
C PHE A 80 -21.34 4.01 -12.20
N ASP A 81 -22.44 4.20 -12.94
CA ASP A 81 -23.72 4.63 -12.37
C ASP A 81 -24.43 3.44 -11.72
N LEU A 82 -24.19 3.27 -10.42
CA LEU A 82 -24.83 2.24 -9.58
C LEU A 82 -26.36 2.43 -9.51
N PRO A 83 -26.92 3.65 -9.27
CA PRO A 83 -28.37 3.87 -9.28
C PRO A 83 -29.06 3.45 -10.58
N ALA A 84 -28.53 3.86 -11.74
CA ALA A 84 -29.10 3.52 -13.03
C ALA A 84 -28.71 2.10 -13.50
N ARG A 85 -27.80 1.43 -12.78
CA ARG A 85 -27.21 0.12 -13.12
C ARG A 85 -26.59 0.12 -14.53
N LYS A 86 -25.94 1.22 -14.90
CA LYS A 86 -25.28 1.40 -16.19
C LYS A 86 -23.82 1.75 -15.98
N PHE A 87 -22.94 1.03 -16.67
CA PHE A 87 -21.52 1.34 -16.68
C PHE A 87 -21.16 1.97 -18.02
N TYR A 88 -20.72 3.20 -17.94
CA TYR A 88 -20.36 4.03 -19.07
C TYR A 88 -18.85 3.98 -19.25
N ILE A 89 -18.38 3.53 -20.42
CA ILE A 89 -16.96 3.51 -20.80
C ILE A 89 -16.85 4.08 -22.21
N PHE A 90 -16.57 5.39 -22.30
CA PHE A 90 -16.65 6.17 -23.55
C PHE A 90 -18.03 6.00 -24.21
N ASP A 91 -18.06 5.51 -25.45
CA ASP A 91 -19.29 5.22 -26.21
C ASP A 91 -19.96 3.90 -25.82
N LEU A 92 -19.26 3.05 -25.06
CA LEU A 92 -19.81 1.77 -24.62
C LEU A 92 -20.70 1.98 -23.40
N VAL A 93 -21.93 1.48 -23.49
CA VAL A 93 -22.90 1.46 -22.40
C VAL A 93 -23.14 0.01 -22.03
N PHE A 94 -22.58 -0.42 -20.90
CA PHE A 94 -22.79 -1.77 -20.39
C PHE A 94 -24.04 -1.79 -19.52
N TRP A 95 -24.97 -2.65 -19.89
CA TRP A 95 -26.14 -2.96 -19.09
C TRP A 95 -25.88 -4.21 -18.23
N PRO A 96 -26.72 -4.48 -17.22
CA PRO A 96 -26.54 -5.65 -16.37
C PRO A 96 -26.53 -6.98 -17.14
N GLN A 97 -27.25 -7.10 -18.26
CA GLN A 97 -27.20 -8.28 -19.13
C GLN A 97 -25.87 -8.45 -19.87
N ASP A 98 -25.13 -7.36 -20.10
CA ASP A 98 -23.84 -7.36 -20.80
C ASP A 98 -22.67 -7.75 -19.88
N PHE A 99 -22.96 -8.09 -18.62
CA PHE A 99 -21.97 -8.49 -17.63
C PHE A 99 -21.14 -9.71 -18.06
N PHE A 100 -21.65 -10.54 -18.97
CA PHE A 100 -20.89 -11.62 -19.57
C PHE A 100 -19.64 -11.12 -20.33
N TYR A 101 -19.70 -9.97 -21.00
CA TYR A 101 -18.52 -9.39 -21.67
C TYR A 101 -17.45 -8.98 -20.66
N LEU A 102 -17.87 -8.44 -19.50
CA LEU A 102 -16.93 -8.14 -18.41
C LEU A 102 -16.29 -9.42 -17.86
N ALA A 103 -17.06 -10.49 -17.66
CA ALA A 103 -16.52 -11.77 -17.21
C ALA A 103 -15.49 -12.32 -18.22
N LEU A 104 -15.79 -12.28 -19.52
CA LEU A 104 -14.86 -12.69 -20.56
C LEU A 104 -13.59 -11.83 -20.57
N LEU A 105 -13.72 -10.51 -20.41
CA LEU A 105 -12.59 -9.58 -20.30
C LEU A 105 -11.71 -9.92 -19.08
N LEU A 106 -12.30 -10.20 -17.92
CA LEU A 106 -11.57 -10.59 -16.72
C LEU A 106 -10.84 -11.93 -16.90
N ILE A 107 -11.46 -12.89 -17.58
CA ILE A 107 -10.83 -14.16 -17.94
C ILE A 107 -9.62 -13.92 -18.85
N LEU A 108 -9.78 -13.10 -19.90
CA LEU A 108 -8.67 -12.74 -20.80
C LEU A 108 -7.56 -12.00 -20.07
N ALA A 109 -7.89 -11.07 -19.17
CA ALA A 109 -6.92 -10.36 -18.34
C ALA A 109 -6.16 -11.31 -17.40
N ALA A 110 -6.84 -12.29 -16.81
CA ALA A 110 -6.21 -13.33 -15.99
C ALA A 110 -5.24 -14.18 -16.83
N TYR A 111 -5.68 -14.69 -17.99
CA TYR A 111 -4.80 -15.43 -18.90
C TYR A 111 -3.61 -14.61 -19.36
N ALA A 112 -3.82 -13.34 -19.71
CA ALA A 112 -2.73 -12.43 -20.07
C ALA A 112 -1.74 -12.26 -18.91
N LEU A 113 -2.23 -12.05 -17.69
CA LEU A 113 -1.37 -11.94 -16.50
C LEU A 113 -0.53 -13.19 -16.28
N PHE A 114 -1.12 -14.39 -16.36
CA PHE A 114 -0.38 -15.65 -16.23
C PHE A 114 0.63 -15.83 -17.36
N PHE A 115 0.23 -15.55 -18.61
CA PHE A 115 1.09 -15.63 -19.78
C PHE A 115 2.31 -14.71 -19.69
N PHE A 116 2.12 -13.44 -19.31
CA PHE A 116 3.25 -12.53 -19.10
C PHE A 116 4.12 -12.93 -17.91
N THR A 117 3.52 -13.54 -16.88
CA THR A 117 4.25 -14.03 -15.71
C THR A 117 5.15 -15.21 -16.06
N THR A 118 4.70 -16.13 -16.91
CA THR A 118 5.54 -17.26 -17.36
C THR A 118 6.65 -16.82 -18.32
N LEU A 119 6.39 -15.82 -19.16
CA LEU A 119 7.37 -15.35 -20.16
C LEU A 119 8.42 -14.39 -19.60
N ALA A 120 8.02 -13.42 -18.77
CA ALA A 120 8.88 -12.32 -18.29
C ALA A 120 9.00 -12.25 -16.75
N GLY A 121 8.47 -13.24 -16.03
CA GLY A 121 8.53 -13.30 -14.58
C GLY A 121 7.69 -12.21 -13.89
N ARG A 122 8.27 -11.53 -12.89
CA ARG A 122 7.55 -10.55 -12.04
C ARG A 122 7.38 -9.15 -12.68
N LEU A 123 7.22 -9.07 -13.99
CA LEU A 123 7.11 -7.79 -14.71
C LEU A 123 5.85 -7.02 -14.29
N TRP A 124 4.70 -7.69 -14.19
CA TRP A 124 3.47 -7.07 -13.70
C TRP A 124 3.66 -6.47 -12.30
N CYS A 125 4.11 -7.30 -11.35
CA CYS A 125 4.33 -6.89 -9.97
C CYS A 125 5.35 -5.76 -9.84
N GLY A 126 6.36 -5.69 -10.72
CA GLY A 126 7.40 -4.67 -10.67
C GLY A 126 7.05 -3.32 -11.33
N TYR A 127 6.10 -3.30 -12.26
CA TYR A 127 5.86 -2.12 -13.12
C TYR A 127 4.41 -1.62 -13.16
N ALA A 128 3.42 -2.50 -12.98
CA ALA A 128 2.01 -2.16 -13.18
C ALA A 128 1.10 -2.45 -11.99
N CYS A 129 1.53 -3.32 -11.06
CA CYS A 129 0.76 -3.66 -9.88
C CYS A 129 0.41 -2.38 -9.07
N PRO A 130 -0.87 -2.17 -8.71
CA PRO A 130 -1.29 -1.06 -7.87
C PRO A 130 -0.38 -0.85 -6.66
N GLN A 131 -0.15 -1.92 -5.89
CA GLN A 131 0.67 -1.83 -4.68
C GLN A 131 2.06 -1.21 -4.96
N THR A 132 2.70 -1.58 -6.06
CA THR A 132 4.00 -1.04 -6.48
C THR A 132 3.88 0.42 -6.91
N VAL A 133 2.85 0.77 -7.68
CA VAL A 133 2.63 2.13 -8.19
C VAL A 133 2.46 3.13 -7.03
N TRP A 134 1.54 2.86 -6.10
CA TRP A 134 1.34 3.73 -4.94
C TRP A 134 2.54 3.73 -3.99
N THR A 135 3.16 2.57 -3.75
CA THR A 135 4.35 2.48 -2.88
C THR A 135 5.53 3.26 -3.45
N GLU A 136 5.77 3.23 -4.77
CA GLU A 136 6.85 3.98 -5.40
C GLU A 136 6.69 5.49 -5.22
N VAL A 137 5.45 6.01 -5.33
CA VAL A 137 5.14 7.42 -5.06
C VAL A 137 5.34 7.75 -3.58
N PHE A 138 4.85 6.92 -2.67
CA PHE A 138 5.04 7.13 -1.22
C PHE A 138 6.52 7.16 -0.84
N MET A 139 7.32 6.26 -1.43
CA MET A 139 8.77 6.24 -1.24
C MET A 139 9.45 7.45 -1.90
N TRP A 140 8.94 7.93 -3.03
CA TRP A 140 9.44 9.16 -3.65
C TRP A 140 9.20 10.38 -2.76
N ILE A 141 8.01 10.51 -2.17
CA ILE A 141 7.70 11.54 -1.17
C ILE A 141 8.63 11.40 0.04
N GLU A 142 8.80 10.18 0.57
CA GLU A 142 9.66 9.92 1.72
C GLU A 142 11.11 10.32 1.44
N ARG A 143 11.63 10.01 0.25
CA ARG A 143 12.98 10.42 -0.16
C ARG A 143 13.11 11.94 -0.30
N LYS A 144 12.07 12.63 -0.78
CA LYS A 144 12.08 14.09 -0.93
C LYS A 144 12.01 14.81 0.42
N VAL A 145 11.31 14.25 1.40
CA VAL A 145 11.12 14.86 2.73
C VAL A 145 12.22 14.46 3.72
N GLU A 146 12.53 13.16 3.82
CA GLU A 146 13.50 12.64 4.80
C GLU A 146 14.92 12.48 4.23
N GLY A 147 15.07 12.46 2.91
CA GLY A 147 16.36 12.34 2.22
C GLY A 147 16.74 10.90 1.84
N ASP A 148 18.01 10.70 1.51
CA ASP A 148 18.53 9.41 1.05
C ASP A 148 18.56 8.35 2.19
N ARG A 149 18.82 7.09 1.86
CA ARG A 149 18.85 5.95 2.79
C ARG A 149 19.63 6.24 4.07
N MET A 150 20.85 6.78 3.97
CA MET A 150 21.68 7.06 5.15
C MET A 150 21.10 8.15 6.04
N GLN A 151 20.50 9.18 5.43
CA GLN A 151 19.85 10.28 6.16
C GLN A 151 18.61 9.78 6.91
N ARG A 152 17.81 8.90 6.29
CA ARG A 152 16.66 8.25 6.92
C ARG A 152 17.05 7.35 8.09
N MET A 153 18.08 6.51 7.90
CA MET A 153 18.60 5.67 8.99
C MET A 153 19.09 6.52 10.17
N LYS A 154 19.82 7.60 9.89
CA LYS A 154 20.29 8.55 10.93
C LYS A 154 19.14 9.27 11.62
N LEU A 155 18.13 9.71 10.87
CA LEU A 155 16.94 10.39 11.40
C LEU A 155 16.12 9.48 12.30
N ASP A 156 15.99 8.20 11.96
CA ASP A 156 15.25 7.23 12.75
C ASP A 156 15.98 6.89 14.07
N GLN A 157 17.32 6.85 14.07
CA GLN A 157 18.15 6.64 15.27
C GLN A 157 18.28 7.88 16.17
N ALA A 158 18.10 9.09 15.63
CA ALA A 158 18.21 10.32 16.40
C ALA A 158 17.09 10.45 17.47
N PRO A 159 17.34 11.15 18.60
CA PRO A 159 16.30 11.43 19.60
C PRO A 159 15.14 12.22 19.00
N TRP A 160 13.99 12.20 19.68
CA TRP A 160 12.81 12.99 19.30
C TRP A 160 13.06 14.48 19.56
N ASP A 161 13.51 15.17 18.51
CA ASP A 161 13.67 16.62 18.48
C ASP A 161 12.58 17.27 17.60
N ALA A 162 12.32 18.57 17.79
CA ALA A 162 11.33 19.35 17.03
C ALA A 162 11.56 19.24 15.51
N ARG A 163 12.83 19.18 15.08
CA ARG A 163 13.18 18.93 13.68
C ARG A 163 12.68 17.57 13.20
N LYS A 164 12.86 16.50 13.98
CA LYS A 164 12.42 15.13 13.62
C LYS A 164 10.91 15.06 13.54
N ILE A 165 10.21 15.65 14.50
CA ILE A 165 8.74 15.70 14.53
C ILE A 165 8.23 16.41 13.28
N ARG A 166 8.78 17.58 12.94
CA ARG A 166 8.39 18.32 11.73
C ARG A 166 8.58 17.50 10.45
N ILE A 167 9.75 16.87 10.27
CA ILE A 167 10.03 16.07 9.08
C ILE A 167 9.06 14.88 8.96
N LYS A 168 8.82 14.17 10.07
CA LYS A 168 7.89 13.02 10.09
C LYS A 168 6.45 13.47 9.86
N ALA A 169 6.02 14.57 10.48
CA ALA A 169 4.70 15.15 10.29
C ALA A 169 4.47 15.53 8.83
N VAL A 170 5.39 16.28 8.21
CA VAL A 170 5.29 16.67 6.79
C VAL A 170 5.16 15.45 5.89
N LYS A 171 5.95 14.40 6.12
CA LYS A 171 5.82 13.16 5.35
C LYS A 171 4.43 12.52 5.52
N HIS A 172 3.96 12.36 6.76
CA HIS A 172 2.66 11.74 7.01
C HIS A 172 1.51 12.57 6.47
N THR A 173 1.60 13.90 6.51
CA THR A 173 0.65 14.81 5.89
C THR A 173 0.62 14.62 4.37
N LEU A 174 1.77 14.60 3.70
CA LEU A 174 1.82 14.38 2.25
C LEU A 174 1.29 12.99 1.84
N TRP A 175 1.58 11.95 2.62
CA TRP A 175 0.99 10.63 2.42
C TRP A 175 -0.52 10.64 2.59
N ALA A 176 -1.02 11.29 3.64
CA ALA A 176 -2.46 11.37 3.90
C ALA A 176 -3.18 12.15 2.80
N LEU A 177 -2.62 13.27 2.32
CA LEU A 177 -3.19 14.05 1.23
C LEU A 177 -3.26 13.25 -0.08
N LEU A 178 -2.17 12.56 -0.46
CA LEU A 178 -2.15 11.73 -1.66
C LEU A 178 -3.13 10.55 -1.55
N ALA A 179 -3.21 9.93 -0.37
CA ALA A 179 -4.13 8.83 -0.13
C ALA A 179 -5.59 9.30 -0.19
N LEU A 180 -5.90 10.43 0.44
CA LEU A 180 -7.23 11.03 0.41
C LEU A 180 -7.63 11.43 -1.01
N TRP A 181 -6.71 12.01 -1.78
CA TRP A 181 -6.92 12.30 -3.20
C TRP A 181 -7.19 11.04 -4.03
N THR A 182 -6.50 9.95 -3.72
CA THR A 182 -6.78 8.64 -4.32
C THR A 182 -8.19 8.16 -3.99
N GLY A 183 -8.59 8.21 -2.72
CA GLY A 183 -9.96 7.86 -2.30
C GLY A 183 -11.02 8.74 -2.98
N PHE A 184 -10.77 10.04 -3.08
CA PHE A 184 -11.63 10.99 -3.80
C PHE A 184 -11.80 10.61 -5.27
N THR A 185 -10.69 10.36 -5.96
CA THR A 185 -10.71 9.97 -7.37
C THR A 185 -11.44 8.65 -7.57
N PHE A 186 -11.26 7.67 -6.67
CA PHE A 186 -11.97 6.41 -6.72
C PHE A 186 -13.49 6.61 -6.68
N VAL A 187 -13.98 7.42 -5.74
CA VAL A 187 -15.41 7.75 -5.64
C VAL A 187 -15.90 8.55 -6.85
N GLY A 188 -15.03 9.37 -7.45
CA GLY A 188 -15.29 10.08 -8.71
C GLY A 188 -15.54 9.18 -9.92
N TYR A 189 -15.26 7.88 -9.84
CA TYR A 189 -15.70 6.92 -10.87
C TYR A 189 -17.15 6.46 -10.70
N PHE A 190 -17.77 6.66 -9.52
CA PHE A 190 -19.14 6.22 -9.21
C PHE A 190 -20.12 7.39 -9.12
N THR A 191 -19.68 8.53 -8.59
CA THR A 191 -20.39 9.80 -8.62
C THR A 191 -19.71 10.71 -9.64
N PRO A 192 -20.43 11.43 -10.51
CA PRO A 192 -19.82 12.38 -11.45
C PRO A 192 -18.80 13.29 -10.76
N ILE A 193 -17.57 13.33 -11.27
CA ILE A 193 -16.45 13.94 -10.54
C ILE A 193 -16.62 15.45 -10.35
N THR A 194 -17.28 16.12 -11.29
CA THR A 194 -17.57 17.56 -11.22
C THR A 194 -18.56 17.84 -10.08
N GLU A 195 -19.63 17.05 -9.98
CA GLU A 195 -20.60 17.14 -8.89
C GLU A 195 -19.95 16.81 -7.53
N LEU A 196 -19.11 15.76 -7.49
CA LEU A 196 -18.39 15.37 -6.30
C LEU A 196 -17.41 16.46 -5.84
N TRP A 197 -16.74 17.11 -6.79
CA TRP A 197 -15.83 18.23 -6.52
C TRP A 197 -16.57 19.43 -5.93
N ASP A 198 -17.70 19.80 -6.51
CA ASP A 198 -18.53 20.91 -6.02
C ASP A 198 -19.07 20.62 -4.61
N LYS A 199 -19.55 19.39 -4.36
CA LYS A 199 -19.97 18.94 -3.02
C LYS A 199 -18.82 18.96 -2.02
N ALA A 200 -17.61 18.57 -2.43
CA ALA A 200 -16.44 18.58 -1.57
C ALA A 200 -16.01 20.02 -1.20
N LEU A 201 -16.07 20.96 -2.15
CA LEU A 201 -15.81 22.38 -1.88
C LEU A 201 -16.88 23.01 -0.96
N ALA A 202 -18.14 22.61 -1.12
CA ALA A 202 -19.23 23.05 -0.27
C ALA A 202 -19.29 22.34 1.10
N LEU A 203 -18.39 21.37 1.36
CA LEU A 203 -18.41 20.49 2.53
C LEU A 203 -19.77 19.81 2.74
N SER A 204 -20.47 19.51 1.65
CA SER A 204 -21.81 18.95 1.62
C SER A 204 -21.85 17.54 1.02
N THR A 205 -20.73 16.80 1.09
CA THR A 205 -20.66 15.42 0.62
C THR A 205 -21.59 14.52 1.41
N GLY A 206 -22.27 13.61 0.73
CA GLY A 206 -23.18 12.66 1.37
C GLY A 206 -22.44 11.68 2.31
N PRO A 207 -23.15 10.99 3.22
CA PRO A 207 -22.55 9.99 4.09
C PRO A 207 -21.84 8.86 3.34
N TRP A 208 -22.40 8.44 2.21
CA TRP A 208 -21.82 7.42 1.33
C TRP A 208 -20.48 7.87 0.72
N GLU A 209 -20.48 9.03 0.06
CA GLU A 209 -19.29 9.61 -0.57
C GLU A 209 -18.18 9.79 0.47
N THR A 210 -18.49 10.42 1.60
CA THR A 210 -17.54 10.69 2.68
C THR A 210 -16.94 9.41 3.26
N PHE A 211 -17.78 8.40 3.53
CA PHE A 211 -17.32 7.11 4.05
C PHE A 211 -16.32 6.45 3.11
N TRP A 212 -16.63 6.34 1.81
CA TRP A 212 -15.74 5.66 0.86
C TRP A 212 -14.47 6.44 0.56
N ILE A 213 -14.54 7.76 0.48
CA ILE A 213 -13.34 8.61 0.31
C ILE A 213 -12.38 8.37 1.47
N LEU A 214 -12.86 8.41 2.71
CA LEU A 214 -12.05 8.18 3.90
C LEU A 214 -11.57 6.74 4.01
N PHE A 215 -12.43 5.76 3.69
CA PHE A 215 -12.09 4.35 3.74
C PHE A 215 -10.98 4.00 2.75
N TYR A 216 -11.13 4.35 1.47
CA TYR A 216 -10.11 4.08 0.46
C TYR A 216 -8.85 4.94 0.66
N GLY A 217 -9.00 6.16 1.17
CA GLY A 217 -7.87 6.98 1.59
C GLY A 217 -7.08 6.33 2.73
N PHE A 218 -7.76 5.87 3.78
CA PHE A 218 -7.14 5.15 4.88
C PHE A 218 -6.50 3.84 4.43
N ALA A 219 -7.19 3.04 3.61
CA ALA A 219 -6.66 1.80 3.06
C ALA A 219 -5.40 2.03 2.22
N THR A 220 -5.40 3.07 1.37
CA THR A 220 -4.22 3.45 0.56
C THR A 220 -3.07 3.89 1.45
N TRP A 221 -3.34 4.74 2.45
CA TRP A 221 -2.34 5.20 3.41
C TRP A 221 -1.74 4.06 4.23
N GLY A 222 -2.56 3.11 4.69
CA GLY A 222 -2.12 1.92 5.42
C GLY A 222 -1.26 0.98 4.56
N ASN A 223 -1.79 0.60 3.39
CA ASN A 223 -1.17 -0.38 2.50
C ASN A 223 0.15 0.12 1.90
N ALA A 224 0.15 1.35 1.34
CA ALA A 224 1.33 1.93 0.71
C ALA A 224 2.28 2.59 1.72
N GLY A 225 1.81 2.99 2.89
CA GLY A 225 2.62 3.62 3.93
C GLY A 225 3.37 2.61 4.80
N PHE A 226 2.65 1.63 5.36
CA PHE A 226 3.17 0.75 6.42
C PHE A 226 3.30 -0.70 5.98
N MET A 227 2.37 -1.19 5.16
CA MET A 227 2.29 -2.61 4.78
C MET A 227 2.92 -2.93 3.42
N ARG A 228 3.76 -2.04 2.90
CA ARG A 228 4.43 -2.12 1.57
C ARG A 228 4.85 -3.53 1.17
N GLU A 229 5.58 -4.18 2.06
CA GLU A 229 6.13 -5.52 1.82
C GLU A 229 5.18 -6.64 2.24
N GLN A 230 4.27 -6.42 3.21
CA GLN A 230 3.34 -7.49 3.61
C GLN A 230 2.36 -7.81 2.50
N VAL A 231 1.86 -6.79 1.82
CA VAL A 231 0.92 -6.99 0.71
C VAL A 231 1.58 -7.83 -0.40
N CYS A 232 2.88 -7.70 -0.65
CA CYS A 232 3.54 -8.49 -1.69
C CYS A 232 4.03 -9.88 -1.22
N ILE A 233 4.09 -10.14 0.08
CA ILE A 233 4.59 -11.42 0.65
C ILE A 233 3.43 -12.33 1.03
N TYR A 234 2.37 -11.77 1.61
CA TYR A 234 1.27 -12.52 2.24
C TYR A 234 -0.06 -12.42 1.48
N MET A 235 -0.10 -11.73 0.35
CA MET A 235 -1.24 -11.68 -0.57
C MET A 235 -0.90 -12.43 -1.85
#